data_AF-A0A816BVU6-F1
#
_entry.id   AF-A0A816BVU6-F1
#
_cell.length_a   1.000
_cell.length_b   1.000
_cell.length_c   1.000
_cell.angle_alpha   90.00
_cell.angle_beta   90.00
_cell.angle_gamma   90.00
#
_symmetry.space_group_name_H-M   'P 1'
#
loop_
_entity.id
_entity.type
_entity.pdbx_description
1 polymer ?
#
loop_
_entity_poly.entity_id
_entity_poly.type
_entity_poly.pdbx_seq_one_letter_code
_entity_poly.pdbx_strand_id
1 'polypeptide(L)'
;RNTEIVGIKASSLMIKPKRLSEELSNKRSTSTEELYKKFRDLTLYDQYTLLSDLLQFFAQSAYIDQIQILTLCPESWGRLKVAKFLDATDTQARNAIELRVTKGILARPEYCRGNQLIEVDTVNQVIDYYSLDSVSRASPNKRDTLLIRFGDAKDKIRVAVRFLTCTVGDAYEKFRQDYPGFEIRRSKFHSLRPKYVKKTSHLACVSRSCKKCDDILGSRVARTGDSWGTEQRNCHGDPFFRPP
;
A
#
# COMPACT_ATOMS: atom_id res chain seq x y z
N ARG A 1 -0.29 26.78 -54.24
CA ARG A 1 -0.66 25.37 -54.03
C ARG A 1 -0.99 25.23 -52.56
N ASN A 2 -2.29 25.29 -52.26
CA ASN A 2 -2.87 25.17 -50.93
C ASN A 2 -2.79 23.72 -50.47
N THR A 3 -2.42 23.49 -49.22
CA THR A 3 -2.93 22.36 -48.43
C THR A 3 -3.17 22.86 -47.02
N GLU A 4 -4.39 22.62 -46.58
CA GLU A 4 -5.11 23.35 -45.55
C GLU A 4 -4.76 22.92 -44.13
N ILE A 5 -4.92 23.89 -43.24
CA ILE A 5 -5.03 23.75 -41.79
C ILE A 5 -6.33 23.01 -41.48
N VAL A 6 -6.27 21.87 -40.79
CA VAL A 6 -7.46 21.23 -40.22
C VAL A 6 -7.27 21.11 -38.71
N GLY A 7 -8.07 21.89 -37.99
CA GLY A 7 -8.09 21.98 -36.54
C GLY A 7 -8.62 20.72 -35.87
N ILE A 8 -8.00 20.36 -34.76
CA ILE A 8 -8.48 19.31 -33.86
C ILE A 8 -9.47 19.96 -32.89
N LYS A 9 -10.76 19.70 -33.11
CA LYS A 9 -11.84 20.09 -32.19
C LYS A 9 -11.83 19.19 -30.95
N ALA A 10 -11.92 19.81 -29.79
CA ALA A 10 -12.29 19.17 -28.54
C ALA A 10 -13.64 18.45 -28.69
N SER A 11 -13.69 17.16 -28.35
CA SER A 11 -14.93 16.39 -28.30
C SER A 11 -14.99 15.62 -26.98
N SER A 12 -15.96 16.04 -26.18
CA SER A 12 -16.48 15.45 -24.96
C SER A 12 -16.55 13.91 -25.02
N LEU A 13 -15.79 13.23 -24.15
CA LEU A 13 -16.00 11.82 -23.87
C LEU A 13 -17.15 11.69 -22.85
N MET A 14 -18.37 11.73 -23.38
CA MET A 14 -19.55 11.18 -22.74
C MET A 14 -19.35 9.66 -22.60
N ILE A 15 -19.02 9.20 -21.40
CA ILE A 15 -19.07 7.77 -21.05
C ILE A 15 -20.55 7.37 -21.05
N LYS A 16 -21.02 6.82 -22.16
CA LYS A 16 -22.33 6.17 -22.24
C LYS A 16 -22.26 4.87 -21.42
N PRO A 17 -23.22 4.58 -20.52
CA PRO A 17 -23.27 3.29 -19.85
C PRO A 17 -23.59 2.19 -20.87
N LYS A 18 -22.58 1.36 -21.17
CA LYS A 18 -22.72 0.12 -21.92
C LYS A 18 -23.56 -0.86 -21.10
N ARG A 19 -24.84 -0.98 -21.45
CA ARG A 19 -25.55 -2.23 -21.74
C ARG A 19 -24.86 -3.48 -21.15
N LEU A 20 -25.11 -3.75 -19.86
CA LEU A 20 -24.58 -4.90 -19.10
C LEU A 20 -25.71 -5.84 -18.65
N SER A 21 -26.85 -5.80 -19.34
CA SER A 21 -28.07 -6.55 -18.99
C SER A 21 -28.33 -7.79 -19.85
N GLU A 22 -27.45 -8.15 -20.80
CA GLU A 22 -27.77 -9.18 -21.80
C GLU A 22 -27.11 -10.56 -21.57
N GLU A 23 -26.23 -10.77 -20.57
CA GLU A 23 -25.49 -12.04 -20.43
C GLU A 23 -25.77 -12.88 -19.17
N LEU A 24 -26.89 -12.67 -18.46
CA LEU A 24 -27.32 -13.54 -17.35
C LEU A 24 -28.63 -14.32 -17.61
N SER A 25 -29.06 -14.37 -18.87
CA SER A 25 -30.24 -15.11 -19.30
C SER A 25 -29.95 -16.61 -19.49
N ASN A 26 -29.57 -17.32 -18.43
CA ASN A 26 -29.84 -18.75 -18.36
C ASN A 26 -29.72 -19.31 -16.93
N LYS A 27 -30.79 -19.12 -16.14
CA LYS A 27 -31.28 -19.99 -15.05
C LYS A 27 -32.51 -19.34 -14.39
N ARG A 28 -33.70 -19.92 -14.60
CA ARG A 28 -35.02 -19.54 -14.02
C ARG A 28 -35.34 -18.04 -14.02
N SER A 29 -35.64 -17.49 -15.19
CA SER A 29 -36.35 -16.22 -15.27
C SER A 29 -37.81 -16.44 -14.84
N THR A 30 -38.10 -16.32 -13.54
CA THR A 30 -39.47 -16.01 -13.09
C THR A 30 -39.90 -14.74 -13.80
N SER A 31 -40.99 -14.81 -14.55
CA SER A 31 -41.51 -13.66 -15.29
C SER A 31 -41.77 -12.51 -14.31
N THR A 32 -41.51 -11.26 -14.73
CA THR A 32 -41.83 -10.08 -13.92
C THR A 32 -43.28 -10.11 -13.42
N GLU A 33 -44.18 -10.70 -14.22
CA GLU A 33 -45.59 -10.86 -13.91
C GLU A 33 -45.88 -11.86 -12.77
N GLU A 34 -45.06 -12.90 -12.63
CA GLU A 34 -45.15 -13.84 -11.52
C GLU A 34 -44.69 -13.20 -10.20
N LEU A 35 -43.73 -12.28 -10.26
CA LEU A 35 -43.30 -11.49 -9.11
C LEU A 35 -44.41 -10.51 -8.68
N TYR A 36 -45.03 -9.80 -9.63
CA TYR A 36 -46.14 -8.91 -9.33
C TYR A 36 -47.36 -9.63 -8.75
N LYS A 37 -47.64 -10.86 -9.20
CA LYS A 37 -48.71 -11.68 -8.63
C LYS A 37 -48.43 -12.04 -7.16
N LYS A 38 -47.21 -12.49 -6.85
CA LYS A 38 -46.79 -12.77 -5.46
C LYS A 38 -46.88 -11.54 -4.55
N PHE A 39 -46.57 -10.35 -5.07
CA PHE A 39 -46.69 -9.10 -4.30
C PHE A 39 -48.14 -8.74 -3.95
N ARG A 40 -49.13 -9.13 -4.78
CA ARG A 40 -50.56 -8.91 -4.45
C ARG A 40 -51.07 -9.81 -3.33
N ASP A 41 -50.45 -10.98 -3.17
CA ASP A 41 -50.83 -11.93 -2.12
C ASP A 41 -50.25 -11.54 -0.75
N LEU A 42 -49.29 -10.61 -0.70
CA LEU A 42 -48.72 -10.10 0.55
C LEU A 42 -49.67 -9.09 1.21
N THR A 43 -50.09 -9.39 2.43
CA THR A 43 -50.89 -8.43 3.20
C THR A 43 -50.02 -7.26 3.67
N LEU A 44 -50.68 -6.15 4.00
CA LEU A 44 -50.01 -4.99 4.61
C LEU A 44 -49.29 -5.39 5.92
N TYR A 45 -49.88 -6.31 6.70
CA TYR A 45 -49.33 -6.80 7.95
C TYR A 45 -48.03 -7.58 7.76
N ASP A 46 -47.97 -8.42 6.72
CA ASP A 46 -46.76 -9.19 6.38
C ASP A 46 -45.62 -8.24 6.00
N GLN A 47 -45.92 -7.17 5.25
CA GLN A 47 -44.94 -6.16 4.86
C GLN A 47 -44.37 -5.41 6.08
N TYR A 48 -45.23 -5.01 7.02
CA TYR A 48 -44.78 -4.36 8.25
C TYR A 48 -43.90 -5.27 9.09
N THR A 49 -44.32 -6.53 9.27
CA THR A 49 -43.57 -7.53 10.05
C THR A 49 -42.18 -7.79 9.43
N LEU A 50 -42.12 -7.99 8.11
CA LEU A 50 -40.85 -8.19 7.41
C LEU A 50 -39.90 -7.00 7.56
N LEU A 51 -40.42 -5.77 7.49
CA LEU A 51 -39.61 -4.57 7.65
C LEU A 51 -39.16 -4.36 9.10
N SER A 52 -40.01 -4.64 10.09
CA SER A 52 -39.62 -4.56 11.50
C SER A 52 -38.55 -5.58 11.86
N ASP A 53 -38.69 -6.81 11.36
CA ASP A 53 -37.72 -7.88 11.60
C ASP A 53 -36.36 -7.55 10.94
N LEU A 54 -36.40 -6.95 9.74
CA LEU A 54 -35.19 -6.46 9.06
C LEU A 54 -34.49 -5.36 9.86
N LEU A 55 -35.24 -4.39 10.40
CA LEU A 55 -34.70 -3.31 11.23
C LEU A 55 -34.09 -3.86 12.52
N GLN A 56 -34.75 -4.82 13.15
CA GLN A 56 -34.22 -5.50 14.33
C GLN A 56 -32.94 -6.29 14.02
N PHE A 57 -32.93 -7.02 12.90
CA PHE A 57 -31.75 -7.75 12.44
C PHE A 57 -30.59 -6.80 12.14
N PHE A 58 -30.85 -5.67 11.48
CA PHE A 58 -29.85 -4.65 11.20
C PHE A 58 -29.16 -4.15 12.49
N ALA A 59 -29.95 -3.84 13.52
CA ALA A 59 -29.44 -3.35 14.80
C ALA A 59 -28.53 -4.37 15.52
N GLN A 60 -28.76 -5.67 15.32
CA GLN A 60 -27.97 -6.75 15.94
C GLN A 60 -26.79 -7.21 15.08
N SER A 61 -26.79 -6.86 13.79
CA SER A 61 -25.82 -7.34 12.82
C SER A 61 -24.47 -6.62 12.89
N ALA A 62 -23.42 -7.27 12.39
CA ALA A 62 -22.09 -6.68 12.31
C ALA A 62 -22.02 -5.61 11.20
N TYR A 63 -21.03 -4.72 11.28
CA TYR A 63 -20.86 -3.60 10.33
C TYR A 63 -20.89 -4.01 8.85
N ILE A 64 -20.32 -5.18 8.51
CA ILE A 64 -20.30 -5.73 7.14
C ILE A 64 -21.71 -6.06 6.67
N ASP A 65 -22.46 -6.75 7.52
CA ASP A 65 -23.82 -7.20 7.22
C ASP A 65 -24.77 -5.99 7.18
N GLN A 66 -24.54 -4.98 8.04
CA GLN A 66 -25.25 -3.69 7.99
C GLN A 66 -25.11 -3.01 6.62
N ILE A 67 -23.90 -2.92 6.07
CA ILE A 67 -23.69 -2.36 4.73
C ILE A 67 -24.41 -3.20 3.66
N GLN A 68 -24.35 -4.52 3.78
CA GLN A 68 -25.03 -5.42 2.86
C GLN A 68 -26.55 -5.21 2.89
N ILE A 69 -27.15 -5.10 4.07
CA ILE A 69 -28.59 -4.84 4.26
C ILE A 69 -28.97 -3.48 3.67
N LEU A 70 -28.15 -2.44 3.88
CA LEU A 70 -28.39 -1.10 3.33
C LEU A 70 -28.48 -1.08 1.80
N THR A 71 -27.90 -2.06 1.09
CA THR A 71 -28.05 -2.17 -0.37
C THR A 71 -29.47 -2.50 -0.81
N LEU A 72 -30.35 -2.99 0.09
CA LEU A 72 -31.76 -3.24 -0.19
C LEU A 72 -32.56 -1.94 -0.38
N CYS A 73 -32.10 -0.82 0.20
CA CYS A 73 -32.81 0.46 0.10
C CYS A 73 -33.01 0.89 -1.36
N PRO A 74 -34.17 1.46 -1.73
CA PRO A 74 -34.45 1.85 -3.12
C PRO A 74 -33.40 2.77 -3.73
N GLU A 75 -33.10 2.60 -5.03
CA GLU A 75 -32.16 3.46 -5.78
C GLU A 75 -32.60 4.92 -5.85
N SER A 76 -33.90 5.18 -5.73
CA SER A 76 -34.45 6.53 -5.69
C SER A 76 -34.09 7.28 -4.39
N TRP A 77 -33.56 6.60 -3.37
CA TRP A 77 -33.22 7.22 -2.10
C TRP A 77 -31.80 7.77 -2.12
N GLY A 78 -31.66 9.06 -1.73
CA GLY A 78 -30.35 9.65 -1.48
C GLY A 78 -29.73 9.17 -0.16
N ARG A 79 -28.40 9.35 -0.03
CA ARG A 79 -27.61 8.91 1.14
C ARG A 79 -28.20 9.27 2.50
N LEU A 80 -28.72 10.50 2.65
CA LEU A 80 -29.26 10.98 3.92
C LEU A 80 -30.57 10.28 4.29
N LYS A 81 -31.38 9.92 3.29
CA LYS A 81 -32.64 9.21 3.51
C LYS A 81 -32.36 7.76 3.91
N VAL A 82 -31.41 7.11 3.24
CA VAL A 82 -30.94 5.75 3.57
C VAL A 82 -30.39 5.70 4.99
N ALA A 83 -29.49 6.62 5.34
CA ALA A 83 -28.90 6.72 6.67
C ALA A 83 -29.97 6.90 7.76
N LYS A 84 -30.90 7.84 7.57
CA LYS A 84 -31.98 8.10 8.53
C LYS A 84 -32.97 6.95 8.68
N PHE A 85 -33.27 6.23 7.61
CA PHE A 85 -34.30 5.18 7.63
C PHE A 85 -33.88 3.96 8.46
N LEU A 86 -32.61 3.55 8.35
CA LEU A 86 -32.04 2.39 9.05
C LEU A 86 -31.20 2.77 10.28
N ASP A 87 -31.22 4.05 10.69
CA ASP A 87 -30.38 4.60 11.76
C ASP A 87 -28.88 4.26 11.57
N ALA A 88 -28.41 4.39 10.34
CA ALA A 88 -27.04 4.11 9.95
C ALA A 88 -26.19 5.39 9.84
N THR A 89 -24.88 5.24 9.88
CA THR A 89 -23.95 6.35 9.64
C THR A 89 -23.92 6.78 8.16
N ASP A 90 -23.59 8.06 7.88
CA ASP A 90 -23.47 8.56 6.50
C ASP A 90 -22.42 7.79 5.68
N THR A 91 -21.37 7.29 6.33
CA THR A 91 -20.33 6.46 5.68
C THR A 91 -20.86 5.09 5.28
N GLN A 92 -21.66 4.43 6.13
CA GLN A 92 -22.30 3.16 5.78
C GLN A 92 -23.28 3.32 4.61
N ALA A 93 -24.10 4.37 4.64
CA ALA A 93 -25.03 4.66 3.55
C ALA A 93 -24.30 4.92 2.22
N ARG A 94 -23.19 5.68 2.26
CA ARG A 94 -22.34 5.92 1.08
C ARG A 94 -21.78 4.62 0.53
N ASN A 95 -21.15 3.81 1.39
CA ASN A 95 -20.54 2.55 1.00
C ASN A 95 -21.58 1.58 0.43
N ALA A 96 -22.78 1.51 1.01
CA ALA A 96 -23.85 0.64 0.52
C ALA A 96 -24.39 1.07 -0.85
N ILE A 97 -24.57 2.37 -1.10
CA ILE A 97 -24.99 2.87 -2.41
C ILE A 97 -23.94 2.53 -3.47
N GLU A 98 -22.67 2.78 -3.19
CA GLU A 98 -21.56 2.44 -4.09
C GLU A 98 -21.46 0.93 -4.33
N LEU A 99 -21.61 0.13 -3.28
CA LEU A 99 -21.58 -1.33 -3.35
C LEU A 99 -22.74 -1.88 -4.18
N ARG A 100 -23.94 -1.30 -4.06
CA ARG A 100 -25.10 -1.66 -4.88
C ARG A 100 -24.86 -1.37 -6.36
N VAL A 101 -24.30 -0.20 -6.68
CA VAL A 101 -24.01 0.20 -8.08
C VAL A 101 -22.96 -0.71 -8.71
N THR A 102 -21.94 -1.09 -7.94
CA THR A 102 -20.80 -1.87 -8.45
C THR A 102 -21.06 -3.39 -8.48
N LYS A 103 -21.73 -3.93 -7.46
CA LYS A 103 -21.87 -5.38 -7.25
C LYS A 103 -23.32 -5.88 -7.12
N GLY A 104 -24.30 -4.97 -7.06
CA GLY A 104 -25.71 -5.31 -6.98
C GLY A 104 -26.29 -5.40 -5.57
N ILE A 105 -27.55 -5.79 -5.50
CA ILE A 105 -28.32 -5.90 -4.26
C ILE A 105 -27.81 -7.10 -3.41
N LEU A 106 -27.71 -6.90 -2.10
CA LEU A 106 -27.14 -7.85 -1.13
C LEU A 106 -25.70 -8.26 -1.44
N ALA A 107 -24.94 -7.43 -2.16
CA ALA A 107 -23.52 -7.64 -2.32
C ALA A 107 -22.78 -7.53 -0.97
N ARG A 108 -21.82 -8.42 -0.74
CA ARG A 108 -21.01 -8.42 0.48
C ARG A 108 -19.85 -7.44 0.31
N PRO A 109 -19.63 -6.49 1.24
CA PRO A 109 -18.50 -5.58 1.14
C PRO A 109 -17.19 -6.35 1.33
N GLU A 110 -16.24 -6.13 0.43
CA GLU A 110 -14.90 -6.68 0.53
C GLU A 110 -14.05 -5.78 1.42
N TYR A 111 -13.79 -6.24 2.64
CA TYR A 111 -12.79 -5.62 3.49
C TYR A 111 -11.41 -6.16 3.15
N CYS A 112 -10.62 -5.36 2.43
CA CYS A 112 -9.18 -5.57 2.40
C CYS A 112 -8.59 -5.10 3.73
N ARG A 113 -8.68 -5.93 4.78
CA ARG A 113 -7.87 -5.74 6.00
C ARG A 113 -6.42 -6.10 5.66
N GLY A 114 -5.68 -5.15 5.10
CA GLY A 114 -4.28 -5.36 4.79
C GLY A 114 -3.72 -4.33 3.82
N ASN A 115 -2.40 -4.21 3.84
CA ASN A 115 -1.67 -3.51 2.79
C ASN A 115 -2.05 -4.13 1.44
N GLN A 116 -2.40 -3.28 0.46
CA GLN A 116 -2.58 -3.71 -0.93
C GLN A 116 -1.40 -4.59 -1.34
N LEU A 117 -1.69 -5.71 -2.01
CA LEU A 117 -0.65 -6.59 -2.52
C LEU A 117 0.20 -5.80 -3.51
N ILE A 118 1.50 -5.76 -3.26
CA ILE A 118 2.44 -5.07 -4.15
C ILE A 118 2.94 -6.11 -5.14
N GLU A 119 2.99 -5.70 -6.40
CA GLU A 119 3.50 -6.53 -7.47
C GLU A 119 4.92 -7.00 -7.18
N VAL A 120 5.19 -8.27 -7.49
CA VAL A 120 6.50 -8.89 -7.24
C VAL A 120 7.61 -8.14 -7.97
N ASP A 121 7.33 -7.65 -9.18
CA ASP A 121 8.26 -6.87 -9.99
C ASP A 121 8.64 -5.55 -9.30
N THR A 122 7.66 -4.88 -8.68
CA THR A 122 7.92 -3.67 -7.88
C THR A 122 8.81 -3.97 -6.68
N VAL A 123 8.62 -5.12 -6.02
CA VAL A 123 9.45 -5.53 -4.88
C VAL A 123 10.89 -5.79 -5.32
N ASN A 124 11.07 -6.53 -6.41
CA ASN A 124 12.39 -6.84 -6.96
C ASN A 124 13.11 -5.56 -7.40
N GLN A 125 12.42 -4.68 -8.11
CA GLN A 125 12.97 -3.40 -8.56
C GLN A 125 13.46 -2.54 -7.38
N VAL A 126 12.72 -2.52 -6.26
CA VAL A 126 13.15 -1.80 -5.05
C VAL A 126 14.40 -2.45 -4.43
N ILE A 127 14.48 -3.77 -4.40
CA ILE A 127 15.65 -4.51 -3.89
C ILE A 127 16.88 -4.23 -4.75
N ASP A 128 16.73 -4.23 -6.07
CA ASP A 128 17.78 -3.96 -7.04
C ASP A 128 18.24 -2.50 -6.96
N TYR A 129 17.30 -1.57 -6.80
CA TYR A 129 17.61 -0.16 -6.60
C TYR A 129 18.48 0.07 -5.36
N TYR A 130 18.19 -0.62 -4.25
CA TYR A 130 19.05 -0.56 -3.06
C TYR A 130 20.46 -1.11 -3.30
N SER A 131 20.65 -1.97 -4.29
CA SER A 131 21.93 -2.59 -4.64
C SER A 131 22.78 -1.73 -5.58
N LEU A 132 22.22 -0.65 -6.16
CA LEU A 132 22.95 0.27 -7.02
C LEU A 132 24.04 1.02 -6.25
N ASP A 133 25.20 1.17 -6.88
CA ASP A 133 26.36 1.89 -6.34
C ASP A 133 26.12 3.39 -6.14
N SER A 134 25.13 3.96 -6.83
CA SER A 134 24.67 5.35 -6.63
C SER A 134 23.91 5.52 -5.30
N VAL A 135 23.23 4.47 -4.82
CA VAL A 135 22.33 4.49 -3.66
C VAL A 135 23.01 3.90 -2.42
N SER A 136 23.78 2.83 -2.58
CA SER A 136 24.54 2.21 -1.49
C SER A 136 25.91 1.79 -1.97
N ARG A 137 26.91 1.76 -1.08
CA ARG A 137 28.26 1.29 -1.37
C ARG A 137 28.56 0.00 -0.64
N ALA A 138 29.19 -0.95 -1.30
CA ALA A 138 29.67 -2.17 -0.65
C ALA A 138 30.79 -1.85 0.35
N SER A 139 30.80 -2.57 1.47
CA SER A 139 31.93 -2.53 2.39
C SER A 139 33.18 -3.08 1.70
N PRO A 140 34.33 -2.40 1.83
CA PRO A 140 35.62 -2.86 1.33
C PRO A 140 36.19 -3.98 2.19
N ASN A 141 35.67 -4.14 3.42
CA ASN A 141 36.23 -5.02 4.40
C ASN A 141 35.68 -6.43 4.14
N LYS A 142 36.59 -7.37 3.85
CA LYS A 142 36.23 -8.78 3.59
C LYS A 142 35.49 -9.45 4.76
N ARG A 143 35.65 -8.93 5.99
CA ARG A 143 34.94 -9.42 7.17
C ARG A 143 33.47 -8.97 7.22
N ASP A 144 33.12 -7.90 6.52
CA ASP A 144 31.76 -7.35 6.50
C ASP A 144 30.90 -8.08 5.46
N THR A 145 30.77 -9.39 5.66
CA THR A 145 29.94 -10.27 4.83
C THR A 145 28.87 -10.93 5.68
N LEU A 146 27.66 -11.02 5.14
CA LEU A 146 26.52 -11.68 5.76
C LEU A 146 26.14 -12.92 4.97
N LEU A 147 25.82 -14.00 5.68
CA LEU A 147 25.20 -15.18 5.08
C LEU A 147 23.69 -14.99 5.04
N ILE A 148 23.12 -14.92 3.83
CA ILE A 148 21.71 -14.69 3.60
C ILE A 148 21.13 -15.87 2.83
N ARG A 149 19.92 -16.27 3.19
CA ARG A 149 19.10 -17.20 2.41
C ARG A 149 18.17 -16.39 1.52
N PHE A 150 18.17 -16.69 0.22
CA PHE A 150 17.24 -16.10 -0.73
C PHE A 150 16.09 -17.09 -0.96
N GLY A 151 14.87 -16.69 -0.63
CA GLY A 151 13.68 -17.54 -0.75
C GLY A 151 13.81 -18.85 0.04
N ASP A 152 13.34 -19.95 -0.57
CA ASP A 152 13.32 -21.29 0.01
C ASP A 152 14.61 -22.10 -0.25
N ALA A 153 15.65 -21.45 -0.78
CA ALA A 153 16.93 -22.12 -1.03
C ALA A 153 17.55 -22.60 0.30
N LYS A 154 18.00 -23.86 0.31
CA LYS A 154 18.67 -24.47 1.47
C LYS A 154 20.05 -23.83 1.73
N ASP A 155 20.68 -23.36 0.66
CA ASP A 155 22.03 -22.83 0.66
C ASP A 155 22.08 -21.35 1.05
N LYS A 156 23.09 -20.99 1.83
CA LYS A 156 23.35 -19.61 2.28
C LYS A 156 24.37 -18.97 1.34
N ILE A 157 24.06 -17.81 0.80
CA ILE A 157 24.97 -17.03 -0.04
C ILE A 157 25.66 -15.97 0.83
N ARG A 158 26.97 -15.81 0.66
CA ARG A 158 27.74 -14.73 1.30
C ARG A 158 27.58 -13.45 0.48
N VAL A 159 26.99 -12.42 1.09
CA VAL A 159 26.77 -11.10 0.47
C VAL A 159 27.50 -10.04 1.30
N ALA A 160 28.22 -9.13 0.64
CA ALA A 160 28.88 -8.01 1.31
C ALA A 160 27.84 -7.04 1.90
N VAL A 161 28.11 -6.54 3.10
CA VAL A 161 27.30 -5.46 3.70
C VAL A 161 27.43 -4.22 2.83
N ARG A 162 26.32 -3.53 2.57
CA ARG A 162 26.28 -2.26 1.84
C ARG A 162 25.80 -1.15 2.77
N PHE A 163 26.30 0.07 2.55
CA PHE A 163 25.95 1.25 3.34
C PHE A 163 25.29 2.29 2.44
N LEU A 164 24.14 2.82 2.84
CA LEU A 164 23.44 3.86 2.08
C LEU A 164 24.27 5.15 2.01
N THR A 165 24.34 5.75 0.82
CA THR A 165 25.03 7.02 0.57
C THR A 165 24.18 8.23 1.01
N CYS A 166 22.86 8.08 1.05
CA CYS A 166 21.91 9.11 1.47
C CYS A 166 20.91 8.57 2.52
N THR A 167 19.98 9.41 2.97
CA THR A 167 18.91 8.93 3.86
C THR A 167 17.96 8.01 3.08
N VAL A 168 17.21 7.17 3.80
CA VAL A 168 16.18 6.32 3.18
C VAL A 168 15.05 7.17 2.57
N GLY A 169 14.83 8.39 3.09
CA GLY A 169 13.87 9.35 2.53
C GLY A 169 14.33 9.84 1.16
N ASP A 170 15.57 10.32 1.07
CA ASP A 170 16.13 10.83 -0.20
C ASP A 170 16.22 9.72 -1.24
N ALA A 171 16.56 8.50 -0.80
CA ALA A 171 16.59 7.33 -1.68
C ALA A 171 15.20 7.03 -2.28
N TYR A 172 14.13 7.20 -1.50
CA TYR A 172 12.76 7.03 -1.97
C TYR A 172 12.33 8.11 -2.97
N GLU A 173 12.70 9.37 -2.71
CA GLU A 173 12.40 10.48 -3.61
C GLU A 173 13.10 10.30 -4.97
N LYS A 174 14.38 9.93 -4.95
CA LYS A 174 15.13 9.55 -6.15
C LYS A 174 14.53 8.33 -6.86
N PHE A 175 14.12 7.31 -6.11
CA PHE A 175 13.45 6.13 -6.69
C PHE A 175 12.19 6.52 -7.46
N ARG A 176 11.36 7.42 -6.93
CA ARG A 176 10.16 7.90 -7.63
C ARG A 176 10.48 8.71 -8.89
N GLN A 177 11.61 9.41 -8.91
CA GLN A 177 12.06 10.18 -10.06
C GLN A 177 12.62 9.27 -11.16
N ASP A 178 13.45 8.30 -10.77
CA ASP A 178 14.12 7.37 -11.68
C ASP A 178 13.15 6.30 -12.22
N TYR A 179 12.16 5.90 -11.41
CA TYR A 179 11.23 4.80 -11.69
C TYR A 179 9.76 5.21 -11.48
N PRO A 180 9.22 6.16 -12.28
CA PRO A 180 7.86 6.67 -12.10
C PRO A 180 6.75 5.64 -12.34
N GLY A 181 7.05 4.52 -13.03
CA GLY A 181 6.10 3.44 -13.30
C GLY A 181 5.87 2.45 -12.14
N PHE A 182 6.70 2.51 -11.09
CA PHE A 182 6.61 1.59 -9.95
C PHE A 182 5.96 2.29 -8.75
N GLU A 183 4.68 2.01 -8.52
CA GLU A 183 3.93 2.62 -7.43
C GLU A 183 4.22 1.95 -6.08
N ILE A 184 4.94 2.65 -5.20
CA ILE A 184 5.19 2.18 -3.84
C ILE A 184 5.06 3.30 -2.80
N ARG A 185 4.42 2.98 -1.67
CA ARG A 185 4.34 3.87 -0.51
C ARG A 185 5.65 3.91 0.27
N ARG A 186 6.00 5.09 0.79
CA ARG A 186 7.23 5.34 1.57
C ARG A 186 7.45 4.32 2.69
N SER A 187 6.44 4.03 3.51
CA SER A 187 6.57 3.08 4.62
C SER A 187 6.95 1.68 4.15
N LYS A 188 6.36 1.20 3.04
CA LYS A 188 6.71 -0.10 2.48
C LYS A 188 8.11 -0.08 1.89
N PHE A 189 8.48 0.97 1.15
CA PHE A 189 9.83 1.13 0.62
C PHE A 189 10.91 1.02 1.72
N HIS A 190 10.64 1.58 2.90
CA HIS A 190 11.52 1.45 4.07
C HIS A 190 11.59 0.00 4.58
N SER A 191 10.47 -0.72 4.59
CA SER A 191 10.39 -2.12 5.02
C SER A 191 11.04 -3.10 4.04
N LEU A 192 11.01 -2.82 2.73
CA LEU A 192 11.61 -3.66 1.69
C LEU A 192 13.13 -3.59 1.61
N ARG A 193 13.76 -2.69 2.38
CA ARG A 193 15.20 -2.56 2.39
C ARG A 193 15.86 -3.89 2.80
N PRO A 194 16.77 -4.44 1.96
CA PRO A 194 17.43 -5.69 2.28
C PRO A 194 18.26 -5.63 3.57
N LYS A 195 18.36 -6.76 4.29
CA LYS A 195 19.07 -6.85 5.58
C LYS A 195 20.56 -6.49 5.48
N TYR A 196 21.17 -6.72 4.32
CA TYR A 196 22.56 -6.40 4.03
C TYR A 196 22.80 -4.92 3.74
N VAL A 197 21.75 -4.12 3.56
CA VAL A 197 21.85 -2.67 3.34
C VAL A 197 21.62 -1.94 4.67
N LYS A 198 22.67 -1.31 5.19
CA LYS A 198 22.67 -0.57 6.45
C LYS A 198 22.55 0.93 6.22
N LYS A 199 21.95 1.63 7.19
CA LYS A 199 22.01 3.10 7.23
C LYS A 199 23.42 3.49 7.67
N THR A 200 24.03 4.44 7.01
CA THR A 200 25.28 5.04 7.48
C THR A 200 24.96 5.93 8.67
N SER A 201 25.64 5.72 9.81
CA SER A 201 25.49 6.58 11.00
C SER A 201 26.07 7.99 10.81
N HIS A 202 26.88 8.17 9.75
CA HIS A 202 27.57 9.41 9.40
C HIS A 202 27.17 9.86 7.99
N LEU A 203 25.95 10.35 7.83
CA LEU A 203 25.46 10.96 6.58
C LEU A 203 26.33 12.13 6.09
N ALA A 204 27.04 12.80 7.01
CA ALA A 204 27.88 13.96 6.76
C ALA A 204 29.33 13.63 6.36
N CYS A 205 29.73 12.35 6.34
CA CYS A 205 31.11 12.00 6.03
C CYS A 205 31.31 11.65 4.56
N VAL A 206 31.19 12.69 3.72
CA VAL A 206 31.49 12.68 2.29
C VAL A 206 33.00 12.91 2.05
N SER A 207 33.75 13.34 3.06
CA SER A 207 35.18 13.55 2.97
C SER A 207 35.94 12.24 3.16
N ARG A 208 36.83 11.92 2.20
CA ARG A 208 37.83 10.82 2.19
C ARG A 208 38.86 10.89 3.33
N SER A 209 38.48 11.39 4.51
CA SER A 209 39.37 11.77 5.60
C SER A 209 38.87 11.37 6.98
N CYS A 210 37.69 10.75 7.10
CA CYS A 210 37.31 10.13 8.37
C CYS A 210 37.91 8.73 8.45
N LYS A 211 38.82 8.54 9.40
CA LYS A 211 39.48 7.25 9.68
C LYS A 211 38.47 6.10 9.84
N LYS A 212 37.31 6.36 10.45
CA LYS A 212 36.24 5.36 10.64
C LYS A 212 35.49 5.05 9.34
N CYS A 213 35.45 5.97 8.39
CA CYS A 213 34.87 5.77 7.06
C CYS A 213 35.89 5.18 6.06
N ASP A 214 37.18 5.48 6.18
CA ASP A 214 38.23 4.82 5.39
C ASP A 214 38.32 3.32 5.69
N ASP A 215 38.11 2.92 6.95
CA ASP A 215 38.01 1.51 7.33
C ASP A 215 36.72 0.83 6.80
N ILE A 216 35.65 1.61 6.60
CA ILE A 216 34.32 1.16 6.14
C ILE A 216 34.12 1.32 4.62
N LEU A 217 34.96 2.07 3.90
CA LEU A 217 34.84 2.35 2.45
C LEU A 217 36.12 2.13 1.63
N GLY A 218 37.28 1.94 2.27
CA GLY A 218 38.37 1.14 1.72
C GLY A 218 39.25 1.86 0.73
N SER A 219 40.20 2.62 1.27
CA SER A 219 41.38 3.05 0.53
C SER A 219 42.62 2.47 1.19
N ARG A 220 43.12 1.35 0.65
CA ARG A 220 44.44 0.82 0.99
C ARG A 220 45.50 1.78 0.45
N VAL A 221 46.08 2.62 1.30
CA VAL A 221 47.40 3.19 1.05
C VAL A 221 48.35 2.55 2.04
N ALA A 222 49.22 1.68 1.52
CA ALA A 222 50.35 1.16 2.26
C ALA A 222 51.18 2.35 2.78
N ARG A 223 51.30 2.49 4.10
CA ARG A 223 52.34 3.32 4.71
C ARG A 223 53.37 2.38 5.34
N THR A 224 54.45 2.20 4.61
CA THR A 224 55.78 1.93 5.14
C THR A 224 56.12 2.95 6.23
N GLY A 225 56.77 2.48 7.30
CA GLY A 225 57.59 3.31 8.18
C GLY A 225 56.92 3.83 9.46
N ASP A 226 57.54 3.44 10.58
CA ASP A 226 57.74 4.22 11.82
C ASP A 226 56.51 4.44 12.72
N SER A 227 56.59 4.54 14.03
CA SER A 227 57.52 4.16 15.11
C SER A 227 56.72 4.45 16.39
N TRP A 228 56.92 3.65 17.43
CA TRP A 228 56.59 3.85 18.85
C TRP A 228 55.81 5.12 19.28
N GLY A 229 54.69 4.90 19.99
CA GLY A 229 53.98 5.94 20.72
C GLY A 229 52.90 5.37 21.65
N THR A 230 53.32 4.94 22.85
CA THR A 230 52.47 4.73 24.02
C THR A 230 51.81 6.04 24.45
N GLU A 231 50.48 6.07 24.62
CA GLU A 231 49.90 6.90 25.68
C GLU A 231 48.53 6.37 26.12
N GLN A 232 48.39 6.28 27.45
CA GLN A 232 47.28 5.69 28.16
C GLN A 232 46.12 6.69 28.35
N ARG A 233 44.94 6.10 28.55
CA ARG A 233 43.72 6.63 29.14
C ARG A 233 43.90 7.81 30.10
N ASN A 234 43.02 8.82 29.98
CA ASN A 234 42.34 9.41 31.14
C ASN A 234 41.01 10.05 30.74
N CYS A 235 39.90 9.45 31.17
CA CYS A 235 38.57 10.03 31.13
C CYS A 235 38.19 10.48 32.55
N HIS A 236 38.36 11.77 32.85
CA HIS A 236 37.53 12.48 33.83
C HIS A 236 36.34 13.06 33.03
N GLY A 237 35.08 13.07 33.40
CA GLY A 237 34.37 12.76 34.64
C GLY A 237 33.11 13.64 34.60
N ASP A 238 31.95 13.07 34.29
CA ASP A 238 30.66 13.79 34.32
C ASP A 238 29.84 13.30 35.52
N PRO A 239 29.39 14.19 36.43
CA PRO A 239 28.42 13.86 37.45
C PRO A 239 27.01 14.37 37.08
N PHE A 240 26.04 13.83 37.83
CA PHE A 240 24.64 14.26 38.03
C PHE A 240 23.51 13.43 37.38
N PHE A 241 23.16 12.40 38.15
CA PHE A 241 21.91 12.24 38.90
C PHE A 241 20.58 11.90 38.20
N ARG A 242 19.99 10.87 38.81
CA ARG A 242 18.72 10.17 38.55
C ARG A 242 17.56 10.80 39.36
N PRO A 243 16.31 10.40 39.05
CA PRO A 243 15.07 11.05 39.45
C PRO A 243 14.54 10.50 40.79
N PRO A 244 13.37 10.97 41.26
CA PRO A 244 12.43 10.12 41.99
C PRO A 244 11.67 9.15 41.05
#